data_AF-A0A2T1AJ20-F1
#
_entry.id   AF-A0A2T1AJ20-F1
#
_cell.length_a   1.000
_cell.length_b   1.000
_cell.length_c   1.000
_cell.angle_alpha   90.00
_cell.angle_beta   90.00
_cell.angle_gamma   90.00
#
_symmetry.space_group_name_H-M   'P 1'
#
loop_
_entity.id
_entity.type
_entity.pdbx_description
1 polymer ?
#
loop_
_entity_poly.entity_id
_entity_poly.type
_entity_poly.pdbx_seq_one_letter_code
_entity_poly.pdbx_strand_id
1 'polypeptide(L)'
;MITQQYQTARSILTACVFVGWAFVVIGGVLALISLDEGSAFLVSGIASALSGLFLVVVCQVAFAIFDQAESSHMTLQVMKLIAEKQGVDLSSMAEVPAPSADVTLKPSSEEPSIASNVVMREDGAMVREYKGHEIVKIDKIYYVGETQFPTLGKAQRAISEGKV
;
A
#
# COMPACT_ATOMS: atom_id res chain seq x y z
N MET A 1 -22.37 -7.94 -14.60
CA MET A 1 -21.34 -7.34 -15.47
C MET A 1 -19.99 -7.25 -14.77
N ILE A 2 -19.93 -6.75 -13.53
CA ILE A 2 -18.69 -6.65 -12.73
C ILE A 2 -18.02 -8.03 -12.52
N THR A 3 -18.77 -9.06 -12.13
CA THR A 3 -18.25 -10.43 -11.91
C THR A 3 -17.57 -11.05 -13.14
N GLN A 4 -18.09 -10.78 -14.35
CA GLN A 4 -17.55 -11.28 -15.61
C GLN A 4 -16.22 -10.59 -15.98
N GLN A 5 -16.07 -9.30 -15.63
CA GLN A 5 -14.81 -8.57 -15.81
C GLN A 5 -13.73 -9.08 -14.84
N TYR A 6 -14.09 -9.37 -13.59
CA TYR A 6 -13.18 -9.98 -12.61
C TYR A 6 -12.70 -11.37 -13.03
N GLN A 7 -13.60 -12.20 -13.56
CA GLN A 7 -13.23 -13.54 -14.06
C GLN A 7 -12.25 -13.45 -15.24
N THR A 8 -12.48 -12.51 -16.16
CA THR A 8 -11.57 -12.25 -17.28
C THR A 8 -10.21 -11.76 -16.79
N ALA A 9 -10.18 -10.81 -15.85
CA ALA A 9 -8.94 -10.30 -15.25
C ALA A 9 -8.15 -11.40 -14.53
N ARG A 10 -8.83 -12.26 -13.77
CA ARG A 10 -8.21 -13.42 -13.09
C ARG A 10 -7.61 -14.39 -14.09
N SER A 11 -8.31 -14.67 -15.20
CA SER A 11 -7.80 -15.53 -16.28
C SER A 11 -6.55 -14.96 -16.96
N ILE A 12 -6.51 -13.64 -17.20
CA ILE A 12 -5.35 -12.97 -17.80
C ILE A 12 -4.15 -13.05 -16.84
N LEU A 13 -4.35 -12.77 -15.56
CA LEU A 13 -3.29 -12.89 -14.55
C LEU A 13 -2.75 -14.33 -14.45
N THR A 14 -3.62 -15.34 -14.53
CA THR A 14 -3.18 -16.74 -14.53
C THR A 14 -2.31 -17.04 -15.76
N ALA A 15 -2.66 -16.52 -16.93
CA ALA A 15 -1.83 -16.65 -18.13
C ALA A 15 -0.47 -15.95 -17.96
N CYS A 16 -0.44 -14.74 -17.37
CA CYS A 16 0.81 -14.03 -17.06
C CYS A 16 1.69 -14.81 -16.08
N VAL A 17 1.12 -15.44 -15.05
CA VAL A 17 1.86 -16.31 -14.13
C VAL A 17 2.46 -17.51 -14.85
N PHE A 18 1.69 -18.13 -15.75
CA PHE A 18 2.20 -19.24 -16.56
C PHE A 18 3.39 -18.81 -17.43
N VAL A 19 3.30 -17.65 -18.08
CA VAL A 19 4.41 -17.06 -18.84
C VAL A 19 5.61 -16.77 -17.93
N GLY A 20 5.39 -16.21 -16.74
CA GLY A 20 6.45 -15.96 -15.76
C GLY A 20 7.20 -17.24 -15.39
N TRP A 21 6.48 -18.32 -15.06
CA TRP A 21 7.11 -19.62 -14.81
C TRP A 21 7.84 -20.19 -16.02
N ALA A 22 7.34 -19.98 -17.25
CA ALA A 22 8.05 -20.39 -18.45
C ALA A 22 9.42 -19.68 -18.57
N PHE A 23 9.50 -18.38 -18.29
CA PHE A 23 10.77 -17.65 -18.25
C PHE A 23 11.73 -18.15 -17.15
N VAL A 24 11.19 -18.56 -15.99
CA VAL A 24 11.97 -19.18 -14.92
C VAL A 24 12.57 -20.50 -15.37
N VAL A 25 11.77 -21.36 -16.00
CA VAL A 25 12.23 -22.66 -16.51
C VAL A 25 13.26 -22.48 -17.62
N ILE A 26 12.98 -21.63 -18.62
CA ILE A 26 13.92 -21.35 -19.72
C ILE A 26 15.23 -20.78 -19.19
N GLY A 27 15.16 -19.80 -18.28
CA GLY A 27 16.33 -19.20 -17.66
C GLY A 27 17.14 -20.20 -16.85
N GLY A 28 16.48 -21.07 -16.09
CA GLY A 28 17.11 -22.16 -15.34
C GLY A 28 17.81 -23.17 -16.25
N VAL A 29 17.17 -23.58 -17.36
CA VAL A 29 17.78 -24.49 -18.34
C VAL A 29 19.01 -23.86 -18.99
N LEU A 30 18.94 -22.60 -19.41
CA LEU A 30 20.10 -21.88 -19.97
C LEU A 30 21.26 -21.75 -18.97
N ALA A 31 20.94 -21.48 -17.70
CA ALA A 31 21.94 -21.42 -16.64
C ALA A 31 22.61 -22.79 -16.41
N LEU A 32 21.84 -23.89 -16.46
CA LEU A 32 22.39 -25.25 -16.32
C LEU A 32 23.29 -25.65 -17.49
N ILE A 33 22.89 -25.35 -18.74
CA ILE A 33 23.72 -25.61 -19.93
C ILE A 33 25.06 -24.87 -19.83
N SER A 34 25.04 -23.64 -19.29
CA SER A 34 26.25 -22.82 -19.11
C SER A 34 27.24 -23.37 -18.09
N LEU A 35 26.82 -24.28 -17.20
CA LEU A 35 27.74 -24.92 -16.27
C LEU A 35 28.65 -25.94 -16.97
N ASP A 36 28.19 -26.50 -18.09
CA ASP A 36 28.90 -27.53 -18.85
C ASP A 36 29.65 -26.94 -20.06
N GLU A 37 29.04 -26.00 -20.79
CA GLU A 37 29.60 -25.41 -22.02
C GLU A 37 30.34 -24.07 -21.81
N GLY A 38 30.35 -23.54 -20.58
CA GLY A 38 31.02 -22.29 -20.20
C GLY A 38 30.08 -21.10 -19.94
N SER A 39 30.63 -19.98 -19.46
CA SER A 39 29.86 -18.88 -18.85
C SER A 39 28.99 -18.02 -19.79
N ALA A 40 28.95 -18.33 -21.09
CA ALA A 40 28.35 -17.48 -22.11
C ALA A 40 26.84 -17.23 -21.90
N PHE A 41 26.08 -18.24 -21.44
CA PHE A 41 24.63 -18.10 -21.21
C PHE A 41 24.25 -18.02 -19.73
N LEU A 42 25.23 -17.94 -18.81
CA LEU A 42 24.96 -17.94 -17.38
C LEU A 42 24.24 -16.66 -16.97
N VAL A 43 24.75 -15.51 -17.43
CA VAL A 43 24.17 -14.20 -17.13
C VAL A 43 22.77 -14.06 -17.74
N SER A 44 22.60 -14.48 -19.01
CA SER A 44 21.30 -14.41 -19.68
C SER A 44 20.27 -15.37 -19.08
N GLY A 45 20.70 -16.57 -18.68
CA GLY A 45 19.85 -17.54 -17.98
C GLY A 45 19.37 -17.03 -16.63
N ILE A 46 20.28 -16.49 -15.81
CA ILE A 46 19.93 -15.88 -14.52
C ILE A 46 19.01 -14.66 -14.71
N ALA A 47 19.32 -13.78 -15.67
CA ALA A 47 18.50 -12.60 -15.95
C ALA A 47 17.08 -12.98 -16.41
N SER A 48 16.96 -13.98 -17.30
CA SER A 48 15.67 -14.55 -17.72
C SER A 48 14.89 -15.10 -16.52
N ALA A 49 15.54 -15.87 -15.66
CA ALA A 49 14.90 -16.46 -14.50
C ALA A 49 14.41 -15.39 -13.50
N LEU A 50 15.24 -14.38 -13.23
CA LEU A 50 14.87 -13.25 -12.37
C LEU A 50 13.72 -12.42 -12.97
N SER A 51 13.72 -12.19 -14.27
CA SER A 51 12.63 -11.49 -14.96
C SER A 51 11.31 -12.27 -14.86
N GLY A 52 11.36 -13.59 -15.06
CA GLY A 52 10.21 -14.48 -14.87
C GLY A 52 9.67 -14.46 -13.44
N LEU A 53 10.55 -14.54 -12.44
CA LEU A 53 10.17 -14.44 -11.02
C LEU A 53 9.52 -13.10 -10.69
N PHE A 54 10.10 -12.00 -11.20
CA PHE A 54 9.53 -10.67 -11.00
C PHE A 54 8.11 -10.56 -11.56
N LEU A 55 7.86 -11.09 -12.76
CA LEU A 55 6.53 -11.12 -13.35
C LEU A 55 5.54 -11.92 -12.47
N VAL A 56 5.96 -13.08 -11.95
CA VAL A 56 5.12 -13.88 -11.04
C VAL A 56 4.77 -13.10 -9.77
N VAL A 57 5.73 -12.40 -9.16
CA VAL A 57 5.51 -11.59 -7.95
C VAL A 57 4.48 -10.48 -8.21
N VAL A 58 4.63 -9.73 -9.31
CA VAL A 58 3.68 -8.66 -9.68
C VAL A 58 2.28 -9.24 -9.87
N CYS A 59 2.16 -10.41 -10.52
CA CYS A 59 0.85 -11.07 -10.69
C CYS A 59 0.25 -11.53 -9.35
N GLN A 60 1.06 -12.02 -8.40
CA GLN A 60 0.56 -12.39 -7.06
C GLN A 60 0.05 -11.18 -6.29
N VAL A 61 0.73 -10.04 -6.37
CA VAL A 61 0.23 -8.78 -5.78
C VAL A 61 -1.09 -8.38 -6.43
N ALA A 62 -1.20 -8.48 -7.76
CA ALA A 62 -2.46 -8.19 -8.46
C ALA A 62 -3.60 -9.11 -8.01
N PHE A 63 -3.35 -10.41 -7.81
CA PHE A 63 -4.36 -11.32 -7.24
C PHE A 63 -4.79 -10.90 -5.85
N ALA A 64 -3.86 -10.52 -4.98
CA ALA A 64 -4.20 -10.05 -3.62
C ALA A 64 -5.07 -8.78 -3.65
N ILE A 65 -4.79 -7.85 -4.57
CA ILE A 65 -5.61 -6.64 -4.77
C ILE A 65 -7.02 -7.03 -5.21
N PHE A 66 -7.16 -7.94 -6.17
CA PHE A 66 -8.48 -8.39 -6.63
C PHE A 66 -9.27 -9.10 -5.52
N ASP A 67 -8.63 -9.95 -4.73
CA ASP A 67 -9.28 -10.63 -3.60
C ASP A 67 -9.70 -9.60 -2.51
N GLN A 68 -8.90 -8.55 -2.28
CA GLN A 68 -9.24 -7.46 -1.38
C GLN A 68 -10.42 -6.61 -1.89
N ALA A 69 -10.46 -6.34 -3.19
CA ALA A 69 -11.54 -5.60 -3.82
C ALA A 69 -12.87 -6.36 -3.74
N GLU A 70 -12.85 -7.67 -4.03
CA GLU A 70 -14.05 -8.53 -3.92
C GLU A 70 -14.59 -8.56 -2.47
N SER A 71 -13.71 -8.72 -1.48
CA SER A 71 -14.07 -8.68 -0.07
C SER A 71 -14.71 -7.34 0.34
N SER A 72 -14.17 -6.23 -0.19
CA SER A 72 -14.69 -4.89 0.07
C SER A 72 -16.09 -4.70 -0.54
N HIS A 73 -16.30 -5.18 -1.77
CA HIS A 73 -17.61 -5.13 -2.42
C HIS A 73 -18.67 -5.96 -1.68
N MET A 74 -18.33 -7.18 -1.23
CA MET A 74 -19.23 -8.00 -0.43
C MET A 74 -19.59 -7.32 0.90
N THR A 75 -18.62 -6.72 1.57
CA THR A 75 -18.86 -5.99 2.83
C THR A 75 -19.80 -4.80 2.62
N LEU A 76 -19.61 -4.02 1.54
CA LEU A 76 -20.50 -2.92 1.20
C LEU A 76 -21.93 -3.38 0.89
N GLN A 77 -22.09 -4.52 0.20
CA GLN A 77 -23.42 -5.08 -0.05
C GLN A 77 -24.12 -5.51 1.24
N VAL A 78 -23.40 -6.15 2.17
CA VAL A 78 -23.94 -6.52 3.48
C VAL A 78 -24.31 -5.29 4.29
N MET A 79 -23.46 -4.25 4.30
CA MET A 79 -23.77 -3.00 4.99
C MET A 79 -25.01 -2.31 4.41
N LYS A 80 -25.18 -2.30 3.08
CA LYS A 80 -26.39 -1.80 2.43
C LYS A 80 -27.63 -2.58 2.88
N LEU A 81 -27.56 -3.91 2.90
CA LEU A 81 -28.68 -4.75 3.38
C LEU A 81 -29.03 -4.47 4.85
N ILE A 82 -28.04 -4.28 5.72
CA ILE A 82 -28.27 -3.94 7.13
C ILE A 82 -28.90 -2.54 7.26
N ALA A 83 -28.40 -1.56 6.53
CA ALA A 83 -28.93 -0.20 6.52
C ALA A 83 -30.38 -0.15 6.03
N GLU A 84 -30.70 -0.90 4.96
CA GLU A 84 -32.07 -1.05 4.45
C GLU A 84 -32.99 -1.67 5.51
N LYS A 85 -32.53 -2.72 6.22
CA LYS A 85 -33.27 -3.35 7.33
C LYS A 85 -33.45 -2.43 8.54
N GLN A 86 -32.56 -1.45 8.73
CA GLN A 86 -32.65 -0.43 9.77
C GLN A 86 -33.49 0.80 9.36
N GLY A 87 -34.07 0.79 8.16
CA GLY A 87 -34.92 1.88 7.67
C GLY A 87 -34.14 3.13 7.23
N VAL A 88 -32.84 2.99 6.96
CA VAL A 88 -32.03 4.07 6.38
C VAL A 88 -32.30 4.14 4.89
N ASP A 89 -32.81 5.28 4.42
CA ASP A 89 -33.08 5.52 3.01
C ASP A 89 -31.75 5.70 2.24
N LEU A 90 -31.30 4.62 1.60
CA LEU A 90 -30.06 4.57 0.82
C LEU A 90 -30.13 5.44 -0.45
N SER A 91 -31.31 5.96 -0.83
CA SER A 91 -31.47 6.85 -1.98
C SER A 91 -30.86 8.23 -1.77
N SER A 92 -30.60 8.66 -0.52
CA SER A 92 -29.97 9.95 -0.21
C SER A 92 -28.47 9.85 0.04
N MET A 93 -27.90 8.64 0.05
CA MET A 93 -26.47 8.44 0.22
C MET A 93 -25.80 8.66 -1.13
N ALA A 94 -25.32 9.89 -1.33
CA ALA A 94 -24.61 10.32 -2.53
C ALA A 94 -23.61 9.25 -2.99
N GLU A 95 -23.74 8.88 -4.26
CA GLU A 95 -22.91 7.92 -4.95
C GLU A 95 -21.43 8.29 -4.76
N VAL A 96 -20.70 7.48 -4.00
CA VAL A 96 -19.26 7.66 -3.84
C VAL A 96 -18.67 7.56 -5.26
N PRO A 97 -18.01 8.61 -5.77
CA PRO A 97 -17.57 8.63 -7.15
C PRO A 97 -16.65 7.44 -7.40
N ALA A 98 -16.99 6.67 -8.43
CA ALA A 98 -16.16 5.57 -8.91
C ALA A 98 -14.74 6.11 -9.16
N PRO A 99 -13.67 5.42 -8.72
CA PRO A 99 -12.32 5.86 -8.98
C PRO A 99 -12.08 5.78 -10.49
N SER A 100 -12.20 6.92 -11.17
CA SER A 100 -11.78 7.11 -12.55
C SER A 100 -10.30 6.75 -12.66
N ALA A 101 -9.95 6.00 -13.69
CA ALA A 101 -8.65 5.36 -13.94
C ALA A 101 -7.47 6.32 -14.19
N ASP A 102 -7.53 7.55 -13.66
CA ASP A 102 -6.50 8.58 -13.77
C ASP A 102 -5.86 8.89 -12.40
N VAL A 103 -5.84 7.90 -11.51
CA VAL A 103 -5.02 7.96 -10.30
C VAL A 103 -3.58 7.72 -10.70
N THR A 104 -2.90 8.77 -11.12
CA THR A 104 -1.45 8.85 -11.00
C THR A 104 -1.12 8.59 -9.53
N LEU A 105 -0.66 7.38 -9.21
CA LEU A 105 -0.15 6.99 -7.90
C LEU A 105 1.11 7.81 -7.63
N LYS A 106 0.94 9.04 -7.17
CA LYS A 106 1.95 9.72 -6.38
C LYS A 106 2.12 8.85 -5.13
N PRO A 107 3.33 8.43 -4.75
CA PRO A 107 3.52 7.58 -3.58
C PRO A 107 2.95 8.32 -2.37
N SER A 108 1.79 7.86 -1.92
CA SER A 108 1.09 8.37 -0.75
C SER A 108 1.85 7.90 0.48
N SER A 109 2.81 8.71 0.90
CA SER A 109 3.24 8.77 2.29
C SER A 109 2.12 9.45 3.07
N GLU A 110 1.01 8.75 3.25
CA GLU A 110 -0.08 9.15 4.13
C GLU A 110 0.37 8.94 5.59
N GLU A 111 1.11 9.93 6.09
CA GLU A 111 1.03 10.26 7.51
C GLU A 111 -0.41 10.70 7.81
N PRO A 112 -1.05 10.19 8.88
CA PRO A 112 -2.42 10.56 9.20
C PRO A 112 -2.50 12.07 9.45
N SER A 113 -3.29 12.76 8.63
CA SER A 113 -3.61 14.17 8.78
C SER A 113 -4.56 14.36 9.96
N ILE A 114 -4.00 14.42 11.18
CA ILE A 114 -4.67 15.08 12.29
C ILE A 114 -4.36 16.57 12.14
N ALA A 115 -5.18 17.25 11.35
CA ALA A 115 -5.24 18.70 11.36
C ALA A 115 -5.85 19.15 12.69
N SER A 116 -5.02 19.64 13.60
CA SER A 116 -5.42 20.70 14.54
C SER A 116 -4.16 21.26 15.21
N ASN A 117 -3.90 22.55 14.99
CA ASN A 117 -2.98 23.42 15.73
C ASN A 117 -1.48 23.20 15.53
N VAL A 118 -0.99 23.36 14.30
CA VAL A 118 0.43 23.66 14.06
C VAL A 118 0.60 25.18 14.05
N VAL A 119 1.27 25.74 15.05
CA VAL A 119 1.61 27.16 15.11
C VAL A 119 3.11 27.30 14.84
N MET A 120 3.48 28.11 13.84
CA MET A 120 4.88 28.52 13.67
C MET A 120 5.16 29.68 14.62
N ARG A 121 6.15 29.50 15.50
CA ARG A 121 6.64 30.57 16.38
C ARG A 121 7.66 31.42 15.61
N GLU A 122 7.84 32.69 16.00
CA GLU A 122 8.71 33.67 15.31
C GLU A 122 10.19 33.24 15.21
N ASP A 123 10.60 32.25 16.01
CA ASP A 123 11.92 31.62 16.01
C ASP A 123 12.10 30.53 14.94
N GLY A 124 11.07 30.26 14.12
CA GLY A 124 11.08 29.23 13.09
C GLY A 124 10.77 27.82 13.60
N ALA A 125 10.46 27.65 14.89
CA ALA A 125 10.08 26.37 15.46
C ALA A 125 8.63 26.01 15.09
N MET A 126 8.40 24.75 14.69
CA MET A 126 7.03 24.25 14.49
C MET A 126 6.51 23.70 15.82
N VAL A 127 5.52 24.37 16.38
CA VAL A 127 4.85 23.95 17.60
C VAL A 127 3.57 23.20 17.25
N ARG A 128 3.38 22.03 17.84
CA ARG A 128 2.15 21.24 17.73
C ARG A 128 1.61 20.94 19.11
N GLU A 129 0.34 21.22 19.35
CA GLU A 129 -0.31 20.83 20.59
C GLU A 129 -0.88 19.41 20.46
N TYR A 130 -0.58 18.53 21.42
CA TYR A 130 -1.13 17.18 21.46
C TYR A 130 -1.52 16.81 22.89
N LYS A 131 -2.81 16.58 23.13
CA LYS A 131 -3.36 16.25 24.46
C LYS A 131 -2.92 17.22 25.58
N GLY A 132 -2.93 18.53 25.29
CA GLY A 132 -2.54 19.58 26.24
C GLY A 132 -1.02 19.72 26.45
N HIS A 133 -0.19 19.01 25.68
CA HIS A 133 1.26 19.13 25.72
C HIS A 133 1.79 19.79 24.45
N GLU A 134 2.75 20.68 24.60
CA GLU A 134 3.42 21.36 23.51
C GLU A 134 4.55 20.48 22.94
N ILE A 135 4.42 20.09 21.67
CA ILE A 135 5.47 19.41 20.92
C ILE A 135 6.19 20.44 20.05
N VAL A 136 7.42 20.80 20.41
CA VAL A 136 8.24 21.75 19.65
C VAL A 136 9.18 20.98 18.74
N LYS A 137 9.14 21.26 17.43
CA LYS A 137 10.10 20.73 16.48
C LYS A 137 11.20 21.75 16.22
N ILE A 138 12.43 21.39 16.55
CA ILE A 138 13.64 22.15 16.23
C ILE A 138 14.51 21.23 15.36
N ASP A 139 14.83 21.69 14.14
CA ASP A 139 15.50 20.90 13.10
C ASP A 139 14.82 19.54 12.80
N LYS A 140 15.38 18.45 13.35
CA LYS A 140 14.94 17.06 13.14
C LYS A 140 14.54 16.36 14.45
N ILE A 141 14.49 17.09 15.56
CA ILE A 141 14.18 16.55 16.88
C ILE A 141 12.88 17.17 17.39
N TYR A 142 12.05 16.33 18.01
CA TYR A 142 10.79 16.72 18.62
C TYR A 142 10.96 16.79 20.13
N TYR A 143 10.61 17.91 20.73
CA TYR A 143 10.71 18.15 22.17
C TYR A 143 9.32 18.19 22.78
N VAL A 144 9.15 17.52 23.92
CA VAL A 144 7.97 17.64 24.78
C VAL A 144 8.47 18.01 26.17
N GLY A 145 8.30 19.27 26.57
CA GLY A 145 9.01 19.83 27.73
C GLY A 145 10.53 19.72 27.56
N GLU A 146 11.19 19.00 28.47
CA GLU A 146 12.65 18.75 28.44
C GLU A 146 13.03 17.45 27.71
N THR A 147 12.05 16.62 27.32
CA THR A 147 12.31 15.29 26.77
C THR A 147 12.40 15.32 25.25
N GLN A 148 13.44 14.69 24.71
CA GLN A 148 13.75 14.67 23.27
C GLN A 148 13.28 13.37 22.61
N PHE A 149 12.67 13.49 21.44
CA PHE A 149 12.18 12.36 20.65
C PHE A 149 12.65 12.48 19.20
N PRO A 150 13.14 11.38 18.59
CA PRO A 150 13.64 11.40 17.22
C PRO A 150 12.53 11.44 16.17
N THR A 151 11.26 11.22 16.56
CA THR A 151 10.11 11.17 15.65
C THR A 151 8.86 11.66 16.37
N LEU A 152 7.95 12.30 15.64
CA LEU A 152 6.65 12.77 16.16
C LEU A 152 5.85 11.63 16.82
N GLY A 153 5.79 10.44 16.19
CA GLY A 153 5.03 9.31 16.71
C GLY A 153 5.53 8.82 18.08
N LYS A 154 6.84 8.89 18.35
CA LYS A 154 7.40 8.55 19.66
C LYS A 154 7.05 9.60 20.72
N ALA A 155 7.05 10.88 20.36
CA ALA A 155 6.62 11.97 21.24
C ALA A 155 5.13 11.81 21.62
N GLN A 156 4.26 11.61 20.62
CA GLN A 156 2.82 11.38 20.85
C GLN A 156 2.55 10.13 21.68
N ARG A 157 3.31 9.06 21.43
CA ARG A 157 3.21 7.82 22.21
C ARG A 157 3.62 8.04 23.67
N ALA A 158 4.70 8.76 23.93
CA ALA A 158 5.15 9.07 25.29
C ALA A 158 4.11 9.89 26.08
N ILE A 159 3.48 10.88 25.43
CA ILE A 159 2.36 11.64 26.01
C ILE A 159 1.17 10.70 26.29
N SER A 160 0.84 9.79 25.37
CA SER A 160 -0.28 8.86 25.57
C SER A 160 -0.04 7.81 26.66
N GLU A 161 1.22 7.47 26.92
CA GLU A 161 1.65 6.54 27.97
C GLU A 161 1.90 7.24 29.32
N GLY A 162 1.74 8.58 29.40
CA GLY A 162 1.96 9.37 30.62
C GLY A 162 3.41 9.44 31.07
N LYS A 163 4.36 9.26 30.15
CA LYS A 163 5.81 9.31 30.42
C LYS A 163 6.39 10.72 30.36
N VAL A 164 5.58 11.68 29.91
CA VAL A 164 5.79 13.12 29.84
C VAL A 164 4.45 13.81 30.02
#